data_AF-A0AAJ0DC52-F1
#
_entry.id   AF-A0AAJ0DC52-F1
#
_cell.length_a   1.000
_cell.length_b   1.000
_cell.length_c   1.000
_cell.angle_alpha   90.00
_cell.angle_beta   90.00
_cell.angle_gamma   90.00
#
_symmetry.space_group_name_H-M   'P 1'
#
loop_
_entity.id
_entity.type
_entity.pdbx_description
1 polymer ?
#
loop_
_entity_poly.entity_id
_entity_poly.type
_entity_poly.pdbx_seq_one_letter_code
_entity_poly.pdbx_strand_id
1 'polypeptide(L)'
;MDADWVKVERDDTPMVGASGNVTARKDIPVYDEIKTIKEQVEFIKIQREGMKPVLVQCRKTKGFRGKDPEENEGLQRLTGFLAWLDTKLQMTPEIRERTTIDAFVRQVFNPAIFFPAAYADKAKALHDKWEAENWGKVKGESSDDAKDGSRSPLKRSSGDHTESSSKRSNGQQVAAATNDGVKTLYVPPENDPIWGRNGIMHGIAIRRGPAGKSNLMNPRLSHEKREAKVFGHNGLENGQWFPFRLNAIFHGAHGASQAGISGDSQTGAYSIVVSSQYDEFDSDLKDTIIYCGAGGNDNTNPDQAAQSAGSSALRASRRKGNDVRVLRTATGHSVCVPSVGLRYDGLYRVVGVDDTKRNSYGGMVERFKLVRQPDQPKIDESRPTSREVRQYNMIGQTTLRGWTATRE
;
A
#
# COMPACT_ATOMS: atom_id res chain seq x y z
N MET A 1 18.03 -22.63 26.35
CA MET A 1 18.20 -23.27 25.03
C MET A 1 17.93 -22.19 24.01
N ASP A 2 18.96 -21.37 23.79
CA ASP A 2 18.94 -20.20 22.93
C ASP A 2 18.86 -20.68 21.47
N ALA A 3 17.78 -20.34 20.79
CA ALA A 3 17.60 -20.64 19.38
C ALA A 3 18.35 -19.59 18.56
N ASP A 4 19.22 -20.05 17.66
CA ASP A 4 20.08 -19.26 16.78
C ASP A 4 19.33 -18.12 16.06
N TRP A 5 19.60 -16.89 16.52
CA TRP A 5 19.09 -15.66 15.93
C TRP A 5 20.04 -15.03 14.90
N VAL A 6 21.23 -15.58 14.63
CA VAL A 6 22.18 -14.97 13.68
C VAL A 6 22.97 -16.01 12.89
N LYS A 7 22.63 -16.14 11.60
CA LYS A 7 23.50 -16.25 10.40
C LYS A 7 22.71 -16.91 9.27
N VAL A 8 22.13 -16.11 8.39
CA VAL A 8 21.77 -16.56 7.04
C VAL A 8 22.99 -16.22 6.18
N GLU A 9 23.92 -17.16 6.06
CA GLU A 9 25.05 -17.05 5.14
C GLU A 9 24.53 -17.17 3.70
N ARG A 10 24.98 -16.25 2.83
CA ARG A 10 24.71 -16.29 1.39
C ARG A 10 25.59 -17.38 0.80
N ASP A 11 24.96 -18.41 0.26
CA ASP A 11 25.67 -19.50 -0.40
C ASP A 11 26.02 -19.06 -1.83
N ASP A 12 27.22 -18.48 -1.98
CA ASP A 12 27.79 -18.06 -3.26
C ASP A 12 28.36 -19.29 -4.00
N THR A 13 27.50 -20.09 -4.63
CA THR A 13 27.93 -21.10 -5.61
C THR A 13 27.52 -20.69 -7.02
N PRO A 14 28.46 -20.44 -7.95
CA PRO A 14 28.12 -20.06 -9.33
C PRO A 14 27.73 -21.30 -10.14
N MET A 15 26.45 -21.40 -10.51
CA MET A 15 25.99 -22.38 -11.51
C MET A 15 26.06 -21.78 -12.92
N VAL A 16 26.91 -22.40 -13.73
CA VAL A 16 27.15 -22.09 -15.14
C VAL A 16 25.95 -22.50 -16.00
N GLY A 17 25.44 -21.54 -16.78
CA GLY A 17 24.98 -21.72 -18.17
C GLY A 17 23.75 -22.58 -18.47
N ALA A 18 22.62 -21.92 -18.73
CA ALA A 18 21.70 -22.32 -19.81
C ALA A 18 20.93 -21.10 -20.33
N SER A 19 21.26 -20.69 -21.55
CA SER A 19 20.65 -19.59 -22.30
C SER A 19 19.21 -19.90 -22.71
N GLY A 20 18.28 -19.00 -22.40
CA GLY A 20 16.92 -19.02 -22.94
C GLY A 20 16.24 -17.67 -22.71
N ASN A 21 15.91 -16.96 -23.79
CA ASN A 21 15.35 -15.61 -23.81
C ASN A 21 14.13 -15.43 -22.87
N VAL A 22 14.28 -14.57 -21.86
CA VAL A 22 13.19 -14.03 -21.03
C VAL A 22 13.18 -12.51 -21.19
N THR A 23 12.11 -11.98 -21.78
CA THR A 23 11.84 -10.54 -21.81
C THR A 23 11.54 -10.04 -20.40
N ALA A 24 12.54 -9.38 -19.79
CA ALA A 24 12.51 -8.83 -18.44
C ALA A 24 11.40 -7.78 -18.23
N ARG A 25 10.50 -8.03 -17.26
CA ARG A 25 9.64 -7.00 -16.65
C ARG A 25 10.32 -6.54 -15.36
N LYS A 26 10.49 -5.23 -15.22
CA LYS A 26 11.28 -4.57 -14.17
C LYS A 26 10.51 -4.48 -12.86
N ASP A 27 11.18 -4.89 -11.79
CA ASP A 27 10.77 -4.79 -10.39
C ASP A 27 10.72 -3.33 -9.91
N ILE A 28 9.81 -3.03 -8.97
CA ILE A 28 9.67 -1.73 -8.30
C ILE A 28 10.49 -1.79 -7.01
N PRO A 29 11.57 -1.03 -6.86
CA PRO A 29 12.52 -1.23 -5.77
C PRO A 29 12.07 -0.60 -4.44
N VAL A 30 12.44 -1.26 -3.33
CA VAL A 30 12.29 -0.81 -1.93
C VAL A 30 13.11 0.47 -1.72
N TYR A 31 12.55 1.46 -1.02
CA TYR A 31 13.09 2.83 -0.91
C TYR A 31 14.60 2.94 -0.52
N ASP A 32 15.15 1.98 0.25
CA ASP A 32 16.56 1.95 0.66
C ASP A 32 17.48 1.10 -0.25
N GLU A 33 16.93 0.38 -1.23
CA GLU A 33 17.68 -0.44 -2.19
C GLU A 33 17.83 0.24 -3.56
N ILE A 34 17.23 1.42 -3.75
CA ILE A 34 17.26 2.19 -5.00
C ILE A 34 18.64 2.86 -5.18
N LYS A 35 19.59 2.13 -5.74
CA LYS A 35 20.97 2.61 -5.86
C LYS A 35 21.27 3.19 -7.24
N THR A 36 20.65 2.67 -8.29
CA THR A 36 20.96 3.08 -9.66
C THR A 36 19.99 4.15 -10.17
N ILE A 37 20.46 5.01 -11.08
CA ILE A 37 19.62 6.00 -11.76
C ILE A 37 18.42 5.33 -12.46
N LYS A 38 18.61 4.13 -13.02
CA LYS A 38 17.54 3.39 -13.71
C LYS A 38 16.41 2.98 -12.75
N GLU A 39 16.77 2.51 -11.55
CA GLU A 39 15.83 2.14 -10.49
C GLU A 39 15.10 3.37 -9.94
N GLN A 40 15.84 4.47 -9.71
CA GLN A 40 15.27 5.75 -9.28
C GLN A 40 14.25 6.25 -10.30
N VAL A 41 14.57 6.21 -11.60
CA VAL A 41 13.66 6.65 -12.67
C VAL A 41 12.39 5.82 -12.71
N GLU A 42 12.50 4.49 -12.61
CA GLU A 42 11.35 3.59 -12.63
C GLU A 42 10.47 3.82 -11.40
N PHE A 43 11.10 3.86 -10.23
CA PHE A 43 10.44 4.10 -8.96
C PHE A 43 9.65 5.41 -8.94
N ILE A 44 10.27 6.50 -9.37
CA ILE A 44 9.62 7.81 -9.47
C ILE A 44 8.39 7.76 -10.39
N LYS A 45 8.47 7.07 -11.54
CA LYS A 45 7.33 6.93 -12.46
C LYS A 45 6.15 6.23 -11.78
N ILE A 46 6.43 5.14 -11.07
CA ILE A 46 5.41 4.35 -10.38
C ILE A 46 4.72 5.17 -9.29
N GLN A 47 5.49 5.91 -8.49
CA GLN A 47 4.91 6.78 -7.47
C GLN A 47 4.03 7.86 -8.11
N ARG A 48 4.51 8.56 -9.14
CA ARG A 48 3.74 9.59 -9.86
C ARG A 48 2.42 9.04 -10.42
N GLU A 49 2.43 7.86 -11.03
CA GLU A 49 1.22 7.21 -11.56
C GLU A 49 0.22 6.87 -10.45
N GLY A 50 0.70 6.31 -9.33
CA GLY A 50 -0.14 5.98 -8.18
C GLY A 50 -0.82 7.20 -7.54
N MET A 51 -0.29 8.39 -7.77
CA MET A 51 -0.74 9.64 -7.16
C MET A 51 -1.71 10.46 -8.03
N LYS A 52 -1.83 10.14 -9.32
CA LYS A 52 -2.77 10.82 -10.23
C LYS A 52 -4.23 10.86 -9.74
N PRO A 53 -4.80 9.78 -9.15
CA PRO A 53 -6.19 9.82 -8.68
C PRO A 53 -6.44 10.90 -7.63
N VAL A 54 -5.49 11.13 -6.71
CA VAL A 54 -5.61 12.14 -5.65
C VAL A 54 -5.51 13.55 -6.23
N LEU A 55 -4.57 13.79 -7.15
CA LEU A 55 -4.44 15.09 -7.84
C LEU A 55 -5.73 15.45 -8.61
N VAL A 56 -6.30 14.46 -9.33
CA VAL A 56 -7.55 14.64 -10.07
C VAL A 56 -8.73 14.89 -9.11
N GLN A 57 -8.78 14.18 -7.99
CA GLN A 57 -9.80 14.40 -6.96
C GLN A 57 -9.72 15.83 -6.44
N CYS A 58 -8.57 16.24 -5.88
CA CYS A 58 -8.38 17.57 -5.29
C CYS A 58 -8.76 18.69 -6.27
N ARG A 59 -8.35 18.58 -7.53
CA ARG A 59 -8.71 19.54 -8.58
C ARG A 59 -10.22 19.59 -8.84
N LYS A 60 -10.88 18.43 -8.98
CA LYS A 60 -12.33 18.36 -9.26
C LYS A 60 -13.17 18.86 -8.09
N THR A 61 -12.76 18.53 -6.87
CA THR A 61 -13.54 18.83 -5.67
C THR A 61 -13.17 20.15 -5.00
N LYS A 62 -12.21 20.91 -5.57
CA LYS A 62 -11.61 22.12 -5.00
C LYS A 62 -11.12 21.91 -3.57
N GLY A 63 -10.47 20.77 -3.35
CA GLY A 63 -9.99 20.36 -2.04
C GLY A 63 -9.98 18.85 -1.87
N PHE A 64 -9.21 18.36 -0.93
CA PHE A 64 -9.22 16.95 -0.54
C PHE A 64 -10.57 16.58 0.13
N ARG A 65 -11.15 15.42 -0.24
CA ARG A 65 -12.38 14.90 0.38
C ARG A 65 -12.09 13.55 1.05
N GLY A 66 -11.73 13.59 2.33
CA GLY A 66 -11.56 12.45 3.22
C GLY A 66 -11.78 12.91 4.67
N LYS A 67 -12.06 11.97 5.59
CA LYS A 67 -12.25 12.28 7.01
C LYS A 67 -10.97 12.78 7.67
N ASP A 68 -9.83 12.26 7.22
CA ASP A 68 -8.48 12.66 7.64
C ASP A 68 -7.47 12.48 6.47
N PRO A 69 -6.62 13.48 6.16
CA PRO A 69 -5.47 13.33 5.26
C PRO A 69 -4.51 12.18 5.65
N GLU A 70 -4.36 11.90 6.94
CA GLU A 70 -3.51 10.82 7.46
C GLU A 70 -4.13 9.44 7.28
N GLU A 71 -5.44 9.33 7.04
CA GLU A 71 -6.12 8.05 6.75
C GLU A 71 -6.22 7.75 5.24
N ASN A 72 -5.71 8.63 4.39
CA ASN A 72 -5.79 8.47 2.94
C ASN A 72 -4.53 7.79 2.38
N GLU A 73 -4.69 6.57 1.86
CA GLU A 73 -3.61 5.76 1.28
C GLU A 73 -2.78 6.52 0.23
N GLY A 74 -3.41 7.37 -0.60
CA GLY A 74 -2.71 8.18 -1.59
C GLY A 74 -1.91 9.35 -1.00
N LEU A 75 -2.36 9.94 0.10
CA LEU A 75 -1.63 10.99 0.81
C LEU A 75 -0.53 10.43 1.73
N GLN A 76 -0.77 9.30 2.39
CA GLN A 76 0.28 8.55 3.10
C GLN A 76 1.43 8.18 2.16
N ARG A 77 1.08 7.70 0.95
CA ARG A 77 2.04 7.42 -0.12
C ARG A 77 2.83 8.67 -0.54
N LEU A 78 2.18 9.84 -0.59
CA LEU A 78 2.87 11.12 -0.86
C LEU A 78 3.89 11.45 0.23
N THR A 79 3.51 11.24 1.50
CA THR A 79 4.37 11.56 2.65
C THR A 79 5.69 10.82 2.54
N GLY A 80 5.64 9.49 2.37
CA GLY A 80 6.84 8.66 2.20
C GLY A 80 7.63 9.04 0.94
N PHE A 81 6.93 9.30 -0.17
CA PHE A 81 7.58 9.66 -1.43
C PHE A 81 8.31 11.01 -1.37
N LEU A 82 7.69 12.07 -0.82
CA LEU A 82 8.34 13.37 -0.64
C LEU A 82 9.54 13.28 0.31
N ALA A 83 9.42 12.51 1.39
CA ALA A 83 10.52 12.29 2.32
C ALA A 83 11.69 11.58 1.61
N TRP A 84 11.43 10.56 0.81
CA TRP A 84 12.47 9.89 0.02
C TRP A 84 13.11 10.81 -1.03
N LEU A 85 12.32 11.61 -1.74
CA LEU A 85 12.83 12.58 -2.71
C LEU A 85 13.76 13.62 -2.05
N ASP A 86 13.47 14.03 -0.82
CA ASP A 86 14.27 15.03 -0.12
C ASP A 86 15.56 14.46 0.49
N THR A 87 15.49 13.22 0.99
CA THR A 87 16.56 12.63 1.83
C THR A 87 17.43 11.59 1.11
N LYS A 88 16.91 10.93 0.06
CA LYS A 88 17.57 9.80 -0.60
C LYS A 88 17.84 10.03 -2.08
N LEU A 89 17.06 10.89 -2.75
CA LEU A 89 17.27 11.22 -4.15
C LEU A 89 18.28 12.37 -4.29
N GLN A 90 19.42 12.09 -4.91
CA GLN A 90 20.27 13.13 -5.47
C GLN A 90 19.73 13.52 -6.86
N MET A 91 19.23 14.75 -7.02
CA MET A 91 18.67 15.22 -8.28
C MET A 91 19.77 15.37 -9.35
N THR A 92 19.46 14.94 -10.58
CA THR A 92 20.32 15.11 -11.75
C THR A 92 19.49 15.50 -12.99
N PRO A 93 20.10 16.10 -14.03
CA PRO A 93 19.39 16.40 -15.28
C PRO A 93 18.75 15.15 -15.92
N GLU A 94 19.45 14.01 -15.87
CA GLU A 94 18.97 12.75 -16.43
C GLU A 94 17.70 12.26 -15.73
N ILE A 95 17.66 12.30 -14.39
CA ILE A 95 16.49 11.90 -13.61
C ILE A 95 15.33 12.86 -13.90
N ARG A 96 15.58 14.16 -13.94
CA ARG A 96 14.57 15.18 -14.24
C ARG A 96 13.90 14.92 -15.59
N GLU A 97 14.70 14.74 -16.65
CA GLU A 97 14.22 14.50 -18.01
C GLU A 97 13.43 13.19 -18.12
N ARG A 98 13.99 12.09 -17.60
CA ARG A 98 13.41 10.76 -17.77
C ARG A 98 12.15 10.54 -16.93
N THR A 99 11.96 11.31 -15.87
CA THR A 99 10.85 11.14 -14.93
C THR A 99 9.82 12.24 -14.99
N THR A 100 10.11 13.44 -15.49
CA THR A 100 9.24 14.62 -15.40
C THR A 100 8.73 14.90 -13.96
N ILE A 101 9.59 14.60 -12.97
CA ILE A 101 9.27 14.76 -11.54
C ILE A 101 9.03 16.22 -11.18
N ASP A 102 9.74 17.16 -11.81
CA ASP A 102 9.56 18.60 -11.62
C ASP A 102 8.14 19.05 -11.96
N ALA A 103 7.59 18.60 -13.08
CA ALA A 103 6.22 18.90 -13.48
C ALA A 103 5.19 18.32 -12.49
N PHE A 104 5.48 17.16 -11.90
CA PHE A 104 4.59 16.55 -10.90
C PHE A 104 4.61 17.31 -9.58
N VAL A 105 5.79 17.62 -9.04
CA VAL A 105 5.92 18.36 -7.78
C VAL A 105 5.27 19.74 -7.91
N ARG A 106 5.42 20.41 -9.08
CA ARG A 106 4.70 21.65 -9.40
C ARG A 106 3.18 21.51 -9.36
N GLN A 107 2.62 20.36 -9.74
CA GLN A 107 1.17 20.14 -9.63
C GLN A 107 0.73 20.01 -8.17
N VAL A 108 1.55 19.40 -7.30
CA VAL A 108 1.22 19.22 -5.88
C VAL A 108 1.10 20.57 -5.17
N PHE A 109 2.00 21.51 -5.44
CA PHE A 109 1.93 22.86 -4.84
C PHE A 109 1.18 23.89 -5.70
N ASN A 110 0.55 23.49 -6.80
CA ASN A 110 -0.23 24.40 -7.62
C ASN A 110 -1.54 24.78 -6.89
N PRO A 111 -1.79 26.08 -6.60
CA PRO A 111 -3.00 26.52 -5.93
C PRO A 111 -4.30 26.09 -6.63
N ALA A 112 -4.28 25.93 -7.97
CA ALA A 112 -5.43 25.50 -8.75
C ALA A 112 -5.83 24.02 -8.55
N ILE A 113 -4.97 23.22 -7.90
CA ILE A 113 -5.24 21.82 -7.56
C ILE A 113 -5.88 21.68 -6.18
N PHE A 114 -5.83 22.72 -5.33
CA PHE A 114 -6.40 22.70 -3.98
C PHE A 114 -5.89 21.53 -3.13
N PHE A 115 -4.61 21.21 -3.27
CA PHE A 115 -3.97 20.14 -2.52
C PHE A 115 -3.73 20.58 -1.05
N PRO A 116 -3.74 19.67 -0.05
CA PRO A 116 -3.58 20.11 1.34
C PRO A 116 -2.22 20.79 1.61
N ALA A 117 -2.25 21.89 2.36
CA ALA A 117 -1.12 22.83 2.52
C ALA A 117 0.18 22.16 3.00
N ALA A 118 0.10 21.28 4.00
CA ALA A 118 1.27 20.58 4.55
C ALA A 118 2.08 19.79 3.49
N TYR A 119 1.43 19.31 2.43
CA TYR A 119 2.08 18.60 1.34
C TYR A 119 2.57 19.56 0.25
N ALA A 120 1.77 20.60 -0.04
CA ALA A 120 2.16 21.66 -0.97
C ALA A 120 3.43 22.38 -0.50
N ASP A 121 3.54 22.67 0.81
CA ASP A 121 4.71 23.34 1.39
C ASP A 121 5.98 22.47 1.26
N LYS A 122 5.88 21.18 1.58
CA LYS A 122 6.99 20.21 1.42
C LYS A 122 7.40 20.07 -0.05
N ALA A 123 6.43 19.95 -0.96
CA ALA A 123 6.68 19.86 -2.38
C ALA A 123 7.34 21.13 -2.93
N LYS A 124 6.90 22.31 -2.48
CA LYS A 124 7.50 23.59 -2.86
C LYS A 124 8.93 23.70 -2.35
N ALA A 125 9.18 23.41 -1.07
CA ALA A 125 10.52 23.46 -0.48
C ALA A 125 11.51 22.53 -1.22
N LEU A 126 11.05 21.32 -1.57
CA LEU A 126 11.84 20.37 -2.35
C LEU A 126 12.16 20.90 -3.77
N HIS A 127 11.17 21.49 -4.44
CA HIS A 127 11.38 22.09 -5.76
C HIS A 127 12.36 23.26 -5.70
N ASP A 128 12.21 24.16 -4.72
CA ASP A 128 13.07 25.32 -4.53
C ASP A 128 14.53 24.90 -4.23
N LYS A 129 14.71 23.82 -3.45
CA LYS A 129 16.02 23.20 -3.19
C LYS A 129 16.68 22.73 -4.48
N TRP A 130 15.98 21.94 -5.31
CA TRP A 130 16.53 21.47 -6.58
C TRP A 130 16.83 22.62 -7.55
N GLU A 131 16.03 23.68 -7.54
CA GLU A 131 16.27 24.88 -8.34
C GLU A 131 17.53 25.62 -7.89
N ALA A 132 17.74 25.79 -6.58
CA ALA A 132 18.96 26.36 -6.01
C ALA A 132 20.21 25.51 -6.30
N GLU A 133 20.07 24.18 -6.35
CA GLU A 133 21.12 23.22 -6.71
C GLU A 133 21.33 23.10 -8.24
N ASN A 134 20.70 23.98 -9.05
CA ASN A 134 20.72 23.93 -10.51
C ASN A 134 20.37 22.56 -11.10
N TRP A 135 19.44 21.85 -10.44
CA TRP A 135 18.98 20.53 -10.84
C TRP A 135 20.09 19.49 -10.94
N GLY A 136 21.16 19.65 -10.14
CA GLY A 136 22.32 18.76 -10.14
C GLY A 136 23.27 18.94 -11.31
N LYS A 137 23.14 20.04 -12.09
CA LYS A 137 24.16 20.40 -13.09
C LYS A 137 25.46 20.79 -12.38
N VAL A 138 26.54 20.07 -12.64
CA VAL A 138 27.88 20.45 -12.18
C VAL A 138 28.25 21.77 -12.88
N LYS A 139 28.67 22.78 -12.10
CA LYS A 139 29.25 24.01 -12.66
C LYS A 139 30.52 23.64 -13.43
N GLY A 140 30.42 23.46 -14.76
CA GLY A 140 31.58 23.17 -15.59
C GLY A 140 31.31 22.54 -16.97
N GLU A 141 30.15 21.94 -17.23
CA GLU A 141 29.87 21.37 -18.56
C GLU A 141 29.06 22.34 -19.43
N SER A 142 29.79 23.18 -20.15
CA SER A 142 29.33 23.83 -21.37
C SER A 142 29.29 22.79 -22.49
N SER A 143 28.11 22.49 -23.03
CA SER A 143 27.98 22.13 -24.44
C SER A 143 27.48 23.38 -25.17
N ASP A 144 28.41 24.02 -25.86
CA ASP A 144 28.12 25.01 -26.89
C ASP A 144 27.21 24.38 -27.93
N ASP A 145 26.06 25.02 -28.17
CA ASP A 145 25.48 25.07 -29.51
C ASP A 145 24.55 26.29 -29.60
N ALA A 146 25.12 27.35 -30.15
CA ALA A 146 24.43 28.57 -30.53
C ALA A 146 23.81 28.41 -31.92
N LYS A 147 22.49 28.66 -32.02
CA LYS A 147 21.81 29.34 -33.16
C LYS A 147 20.62 30.09 -32.57
N ASP A 148 20.74 31.40 -32.32
CA ASP A 148 20.42 32.51 -33.25
C ASP A 148 19.04 32.36 -33.92
N GLY A 149 18.06 33.26 -33.82
CA GLY A 149 17.93 34.52 -33.12
C GLY A 149 16.55 35.13 -33.43
N SER A 150 16.02 35.99 -32.55
CA SER A 150 15.58 37.35 -32.91
C SER A 150 14.67 37.98 -31.85
N ARG A 151 15.17 39.12 -31.35
CA ARG A 151 14.50 40.40 -31.06
C ARG A 151 13.35 40.49 -30.02
N SER A 152 13.76 41.00 -28.86
CA SER A 152 13.10 41.92 -27.90
C SER A 152 12.42 43.14 -28.60
N PRO A 153 11.63 44.04 -27.92
CA PRO A 153 12.02 44.72 -26.67
C PRO A 153 10.94 45.18 -25.65
N LEU A 154 11.31 45.05 -24.37
CA LEU A 154 11.29 46.06 -23.27
C LEU A 154 10.16 47.11 -23.14
N LYS A 155 9.58 47.16 -21.92
CA LYS A 155 9.30 48.38 -21.11
C LYS A 155 9.11 47.93 -19.64
N ARG A 156 9.97 48.28 -18.66
CA ARG A 156 10.00 49.53 -17.83
C ARG A 156 8.59 50.02 -17.45
N SER A 157 8.21 50.34 -16.21
CA SER A 157 8.90 50.59 -14.93
C SER A 157 7.85 50.72 -13.81
N SER A 158 8.34 50.82 -12.56
CA SER A 158 7.92 51.72 -11.46
C SER A 158 6.63 51.49 -10.66
N GLY A 159 6.83 51.33 -9.35
CA GLY A 159 6.04 51.87 -8.22
C GLY A 159 4.67 51.23 -7.97
N ASP A 160 4.07 51.26 -6.79
CA ASP A 160 4.46 51.71 -5.46
C ASP A 160 3.36 51.16 -4.51
N HIS A 161 3.63 51.20 -3.20
CA HIS A 161 2.78 50.89 -2.03
C HIS A 161 1.26 50.68 -2.20
N THR A 162 0.70 49.71 -1.45
CA THR A 162 -0.14 49.99 -0.25
C THR A 162 -0.68 48.73 0.40
N GLU A 163 -0.58 48.72 1.73
CA GLU A 163 -1.24 47.80 2.66
C GLU A 163 -2.77 47.96 2.60
N SER A 164 -3.53 46.87 2.81
CA SER A 164 -4.65 46.98 3.74
C SER A 164 -5.11 45.62 4.26
N SER A 165 -5.05 45.51 5.58
CA SER A 165 -5.67 44.46 6.38
C SER A 165 -7.20 44.51 6.26
N SER A 166 -7.86 43.37 6.28
CA SER A 166 -9.13 43.27 7.02
C SER A 166 -9.36 41.86 7.58
N LYS A 167 -9.26 41.80 8.90
CA LYS A 167 -9.85 40.76 9.75
C LYS A 167 -11.36 40.67 9.48
N ARG A 168 -11.90 39.45 9.33
CA ARG A 168 -13.26 39.13 9.79
C ARG A 168 -13.32 37.74 10.40
N SER A 169 -14.04 37.73 11.51
CA SER A 169 -14.17 36.77 12.58
C SER A 169 -15.38 35.85 12.41
N ASN A 170 -15.32 34.72 13.13
CA ASN A 170 -16.41 33.93 13.72
C ASN A 170 -17.40 33.19 12.81
N GLY A 171 -17.59 31.91 13.14
CA GLY A 171 -18.71 31.11 12.64
C GLY A 171 -18.57 29.62 12.91
N GLN A 172 -18.43 29.24 14.17
CA GLN A 172 -18.58 27.86 14.63
C GLN A 172 -20.02 27.40 14.35
N GLN A 173 -20.20 26.42 13.47
CA GLN A 173 -21.47 25.69 13.36
C GLN A 173 -21.22 24.19 13.50
N VAL A 174 -21.58 23.71 14.68
CA VAL A 174 -21.84 22.32 15.00
C VAL A 174 -23.16 21.96 14.33
N ALA A 175 -23.18 20.98 13.43
CA ALA A 175 -24.42 20.43 12.89
C ALA A 175 -24.43 18.91 13.10
N ALA A 176 -25.27 18.50 14.04
CA ALA A 176 -25.67 17.13 14.29
C ALA A 176 -26.28 16.51 13.02
N ALA A 177 -25.93 15.25 12.73
CA ALA A 177 -26.50 14.49 11.64
C ALA A 177 -27.26 13.27 12.21
N THR A 178 -28.59 13.33 12.19
CA THR A 178 -29.44 12.14 12.13
C THR A 178 -30.17 12.17 10.80
N ASN A 179 -29.57 11.53 9.79
CA ASN A 179 -30.21 11.30 8.51
C ASN A 179 -30.26 9.78 8.32
N ASP A 180 -31.36 9.17 8.78
CA ASP A 180 -31.69 7.75 8.55
C ASP A 180 -32.05 7.58 7.07
N GLY A 181 -31.06 7.70 6.20
CA GLY A 181 -31.26 7.53 4.78
C GLY A 181 -31.29 6.06 4.40
N VAL A 182 -32.32 5.70 3.64
CA VAL A 182 -32.58 4.37 3.09
C VAL A 182 -31.32 3.79 2.44
N LYS A 183 -30.98 2.56 2.81
CA LYS A 183 -29.90 1.80 2.18
C LYS A 183 -30.50 0.90 1.10
N THR A 184 -29.75 0.66 0.03
CA THR A 184 -30.17 -0.26 -1.03
C THR A 184 -29.04 -1.23 -1.30
N LEU A 185 -29.35 -2.52 -1.14
CA LEU A 185 -28.50 -3.64 -1.50
C LEU A 185 -28.70 -3.96 -2.98
N TYR A 186 -27.59 -4.03 -3.72
CA TYR A 186 -27.54 -4.47 -5.10
C TYR A 186 -26.81 -5.81 -5.14
N VAL A 187 -27.52 -6.84 -5.59
CA VAL A 187 -27.02 -8.22 -5.73
C VAL A 187 -26.71 -8.50 -7.21
N PRO A 188 -25.50 -8.95 -7.55
CA PRO A 188 -25.13 -9.27 -8.93
C PRO A 188 -25.89 -10.49 -9.47
N PRO A 189 -26.15 -10.56 -10.79
CA PRO A 189 -26.50 -11.81 -11.47
C PRO A 189 -25.41 -12.86 -11.30
N GLU A 190 -25.79 -14.15 -11.26
CA GLU A 190 -24.81 -15.25 -11.11
C GLU A 190 -23.79 -15.33 -12.25
N ASN A 191 -24.17 -14.88 -13.44
CA ASN A 191 -23.31 -14.87 -14.63
C ASN A 191 -22.56 -13.54 -14.85
N ASP A 192 -22.60 -12.60 -13.88
CA ASP A 192 -21.83 -11.37 -13.99
C ASP A 192 -20.32 -11.72 -14.10
N PRO A 193 -19.59 -11.19 -15.11
CA PRO A 193 -18.23 -11.61 -15.39
C PRO A 193 -17.20 -11.18 -14.33
N ILE A 194 -17.57 -10.24 -13.45
CA ILE A 194 -16.71 -9.75 -12.37
C ILE A 194 -17.26 -10.19 -11.01
N TRP A 195 -18.57 -10.09 -10.79
CA TRP A 195 -19.22 -10.27 -9.48
C TRP A 195 -20.04 -11.55 -9.34
N GLY A 196 -20.24 -12.28 -10.43
CA GLY A 196 -20.98 -13.53 -10.45
C GLY A 196 -20.15 -14.71 -9.91
N ARG A 197 -20.71 -15.92 -10.02
CA ARG A 197 -20.16 -17.16 -9.44
C ARG A 197 -18.71 -17.44 -9.85
N ASN A 198 -18.37 -17.11 -11.10
CA ASN A 198 -17.03 -17.35 -11.67
C ASN A 198 -16.18 -16.06 -11.73
N GLY A 199 -16.66 -14.97 -11.16
CA GLY A 199 -15.99 -13.68 -11.15
C GLY A 199 -15.03 -13.52 -9.97
N ILE A 200 -14.05 -12.64 -10.11
CA ILE A 200 -13.07 -12.34 -9.04
C ILE A 200 -13.72 -11.71 -7.79
N MET A 201 -14.92 -11.14 -7.93
CA MET A 201 -15.73 -10.55 -6.87
C MET A 201 -16.84 -11.48 -6.36
N HIS A 202 -16.76 -12.79 -6.64
CA HIS A 202 -17.73 -13.78 -6.13
C HIS A 202 -17.94 -13.64 -4.61
N GLY A 203 -19.19 -13.81 -4.18
CA GLY A 203 -19.59 -13.68 -2.79
C GLY A 203 -19.77 -12.24 -2.30
N ILE A 204 -19.52 -11.22 -3.13
CA ILE A 204 -19.61 -9.81 -2.74
C ILE A 204 -20.78 -9.11 -3.45
N ALA A 205 -21.50 -8.27 -2.69
CA ALA A 205 -22.55 -7.39 -3.17
C ALA A 205 -22.18 -5.92 -2.95
N ILE A 206 -22.99 -5.01 -3.50
CA ILE A 206 -22.80 -3.57 -3.35
C ILE A 206 -23.96 -2.98 -2.56
N ARG A 207 -23.67 -2.20 -1.51
CA ARG A 207 -24.67 -1.38 -0.81
C ARG A 207 -24.46 0.08 -1.12
N ARG A 208 -25.53 0.78 -1.47
CA ARG A 208 -25.57 2.24 -1.60
C ARG A 208 -26.42 2.84 -0.49
N GLY A 209 -25.94 3.94 0.08
CA GLY A 209 -26.70 4.75 1.03
C GLY A 209 -26.21 6.20 1.00
N PRO A 210 -26.64 7.04 1.96
CA PRO A 210 -26.26 8.45 2.01
C PRO A 210 -24.75 8.68 2.08
N ALA A 211 -24.03 7.78 2.76
CA ALA A 211 -22.57 7.80 2.88
C ALA A 211 -21.84 7.30 1.62
N GLY A 212 -22.56 6.92 0.56
CA GLY A 212 -22.01 6.45 -0.71
C GLY A 212 -22.12 4.94 -0.91
N LYS A 213 -21.19 4.41 -1.73
CA LYS A 213 -21.13 3.00 -2.14
C LYS A 213 -20.16 2.23 -1.22
N SER A 214 -20.55 1.04 -0.79
CA SER A 214 -19.71 0.10 -0.03
C SER A 214 -19.86 -1.32 -0.56
N ASN A 215 -18.81 -2.13 -0.42
CA ASN A 215 -18.85 -3.56 -0.69
C ASN A 215 -19.17 -4.32 0.60
N LEU A 216 -19.93 -5.40 0.50
CA LEU A 216 -20.28 -6.28 1.63
C LEU A 216 -20.41 -7.73 1.15
N MET A 217 -20.36 -8.70 2.07
CA MET A 217 -20.74 -10.07 1.72
C MET A 217 -22.17 -10.08 1.18
N ASN A 218 -22.36 -10.80 0.08
CA ASN A 218 -23.68 -11.04 -0.50
C ASN A 218 -24.49 -11.94 0.44
N PRO A 219 -25.58 -11.45 1.05
CA PRO A 219 -26.36 -12.27 1.99
C PRO A 219 -26.95 -13.53 1.37
N ARG A 220 -27.23 -13.51 0.06
CA ARG A 220 -27.77 -14.68 -0.67
C ARG A 220 -26.75 -15.82 -0.79
N LEU A 221 -25.45 -15.51 -0.68
CA LEU A 221 -24.36 -16.47 -0.77
C LEU A 221 -23.70 -16.73 0.59
N SER A 222 -24.35 -16.35 1.70
CA SER A 222 -23.84 -16.58 3.06
C SER A 222 -23.53 -18.05 3.33
N HIS A 223 -24.33 -18.97 2.78
CA HIS A 223 -24.13 -20.42 2.90
C HIS A 223 -22.89 -20.94 2.15
N GLU A 224 -22.37 -20.20 1.18
CA GLU A 224 -21.13 -20.55 0.47
C GLU A 224 -19.87 -20.00 1.15
N LYS A 225 -20.03 -19.11 2.13
CA LYS A 225 -18.90 -18.55 2.87
C LYS A 225 -18.17 -19.67 3.61
N ARG A 226 -16.87 -19.78 3.38
CA ARG A 226 -16.02 -20.75 4.08
C ARG A 226 -15.67 -20.25 5.49
N GLU A 227 -15.64 -21.16 6.46
CA GLU A 227 -15.11 -20.89 7.79
C GLU A 227 -13.60 -20.63 7.69
N ALA A 228 -13.12 -19.57 8.34
CA ALA A 228 -11.71 -19.19 8.34
C ALA A 228 -10.95 -19.72 9.58
N LYS A 229 -11.67 -20.07 10.66
CA LYS A 229 -11.13 -20.62 11.91
C LYS A 229 -10.80 -22.11 11.80
N VAL A 230 -10.02 -22.44 10.77
CA VAL A 230 -9.55 -23.80 10.46
C VAL A 230 -8.04 -23.71 10.26
N PHE A 231 -7.27 -24.70 10.72
CA PHE A 231 -5.83 -24.78 10.45
C PHE A 231 -5.54 -25.39 9.06
N GLY A 232 -4.31 -25.20 8.56
CA GLY A 232 -3.90 -25.71 7.26
C GLY A 232 -4.43 -24.89 6.08
N HIS A 233 -4.36 -25.47 4.87
CA HIS A 233 -4.65 -24.78 3.62
C HIS A 233 -6.10 -24.29 3.50
N ASN A 234 -7.05 -24.90 4.21
CA ASN A 234 -8.47 -24.55 4.15
C ASN A 234 -9.04 -24.54 2.70
N GLY A 235 -8.62 -25.51 1.88
CA GLY A 235 -9.03 -25.63 0.48
C GLY A 235 -8.56 -24.48 -0.42
N LEU A 236 -7.42 -23.88 -0.10
CA LEU A 236 -6.77 -22.83 -0.88
C LEU A 236 -5.52 -23.36 -1.56
N GLU A 237 -5.24 -22.84 -2.74
CA GLU A 237 -4.05 -23.17 -3.51
C GLU A 237 -3.02 -22.04 -3.42
N ASN A 238 -1.74 -22.38 -3.36
CA ASN A 238 -0.68 -21.37 -3.39
C ASN A 238 -0.80 -20.55 -4.68
N GLY A 239 -0.77 -19.22 -4.56
CA GLY A 239 -1.06 -18.32 -5.68
C GLY A 239 -2.52 -17.88 -5.79
N GLN A 240 -3.43 -18.46 -5.00
CA GLN A 240 -4.82 -18.03 -5.00
C GLN A 240 -4.90 -16.56 -4.59
N TRP A 241 -5.49 -15.77 -5.48
CA TRP A 241 -5.48 -14.32 -5.42
C TRP A 241 -6.88 -13.77 -5.14
N PHE A 242 -6.93 -12.69 -4.36
CA PHE A 242 -8.15 -12.03 -3.94
C PHE A 242 -8.05 -10.52 -4.22
N PRO A 243 -9.04 -9.91 -4.88
CA PRO A 243 -9.03 -8.47 -5.14
C PRO A 243 -9.09 -7.64 -3.86
N PHE A 244 -9.88 -8.09 -2.88
CA PHE A 244 -10.00 -7.41 -1.59
C PHE A 244 -9.97 -8.38 -0.42
N ARG A 245 -9.69 -7.81 0.75
CA ARG A 245 -9.74 -8.48 2.05
C ARG A 245 -11.06 -9.21 2.28
N LEU A 246 -12.16 -8.63 1.82
CA LEU A 246 -13.50 -9.18 1.96
C LEU A 246 -13.67 -10.50 1.18
N ASN A 247 -13.07 -10.62 -0.01
CA ASN A 247 -13.05 -11.84 -0.80
C ASN A 247 -12.23 -12.93 -0.10
N ALA A 248 -11.06 -12.57 0.44
CA ALA A 248 -10.24 -13.50 1.22
C ALA A 248 -11.02 -14.06 2.43
N ILE A 249 -11.86 -13.25 3.07
CA ILE A 249 -12.72 -13.71 4.18
C ILE A 249 -13.86 -14.59 3.70
N PHE A 250 -14.51 -14.22 2.60
CA PHE A 250 -15.58 -15.03 2.02
C PHE A 250 -15.10 -16.44 1.67
N HIS A 251 -13.89 -16.56 1.13
CA HIS A 251 -13.26 -17.83 0.76
C HIS A 251 -12.47 -18.50 1.90
N GLY A 252 -12.54 -18.00 3.14
CA GLY A 252 -11.93 -18.63 4.31
C GLY A 252 -10.40 -18.49 4.41
N ALA A 253 -9.78 -17.68 3.56
CA ALA A 253 -8.34 -17.44 3.62
C ALA A 253 -7.92 -16.68 4.88
N HIS A 254 -8.77 -15.77 5.35
CA HIS A 254 -8.54 -15.02 6.58
C HIS A 254 -9.85 -14.71 7.33
N GLY A 255 -9.80 -14.53 8.65
CA GLY A 255 -11.01 -14.37 9.48
C GLY A 255 -11.34 -12.94 9.93
N ALA A 256 -10.42 -11.98 9.81
CA ALA A 256 -10.62 -10.60 10.26
C ALA A 256 -10.69 -9.59 9.10
N SER A 257 -11.62 -8.62 9.20
CA SER A 257 -11.79 -7.55 8.21
C SER A 257 -10.68 -6.51 8.23
N GLN A 258 -10.06 -6.28 9.39
CA GLN A 258 -9.03 -5.27 9.59
C GLN A 258 -7.74 -5.84 10.19
N ALA A 259 -7.85 -6.64 11.25
CA ALA A 259 -6.68 -7.17 11.93
C ALA A 259 -5.78 -7.99 10.98
N GLY A 260 -4.46 -7.82 11.11
CA GLY A 260 -3.48 -8.59 10.36
C GLY A 260 -3.47 -10.06 10.77
N ILE A 261 -3.72 -10.35 12.05
CA ILE A 261 -3.73 -11.71 12.61
C ILE A 261 -5.18 -12.17 12.82
N SER A 262 -5.51 -13.37 12.35
CA SER A 262 -6.75 -14.06 12.68
C SER A 262 -6.42 -15.34 13.44
N GLY A 263 -6.92 -15.43 14.66
CA GLY A 263 -6.57 -16.50 15.58
C GLY A 263 -7.41 -16.47 16.84
N ASP A 264 -7.17 -17.47 17.67
CA ASP A 264 -7.69 -17.57 19.02
C ASP A 264 -6.51 -17.79 19.98
N SER A 265 -6.56 -17.13 21.14
CA SER A 265 -5.42 -17.06 22.08
C SER A 265 -5.10 -18.40 22.73
N GLN A 266 -6.06 -19.33 22.78
CA GLN A 266 -5.89 -20.65 23.37
C GLN A 266 -5.47 -21.67 22.31
N THR A 267 -6.10 -21.62 21.14
CA THR A 267 -5.96 -22.63 20.09
C THR A 267 -4.85 -22.32 19.10
N GLY A 268 -4.62 -21.06 18.74
CA GLY A 268 -3.58 -20.64 17.81
C GLY A 268 -4.07 -19.64 16.75
N ALA A 269 -3.11 -19.06 16.03
CA ALA A 269 -3.35 -18.28 14.82
C ALA A 269 -3.66 -19.19 13.62
N TYR A 270 -4.73 -18.87 12.89
CA TYR A 270 -5.13 -19.56 11.66
C TYR A 270 -4.46 -18.95 10.43
N SER A 271 -4.31 -17.62 10.43
CA SER A 271 -3.76 -16.88 9.29
C SER A 271 -3.22 -15.51 9.68
N ILE A 272 -2.27 -15.01 8.91
CA ILE A 272 -1.76 -13.63 8.99
C ILE A 272 -1.82 -12.94 7.64
N VAL A 273 -1.80 -11.60 7.67
CA VAL A 273 -1.53 -10.74 6.53
C VAL A 273 -0.24 -10.00 6.73
N VAL A 274 0.63 -10.13 5.74
CA VAL A 274 1.84 -9.33 5.59
C VAL A 274 1.49 -8.09 4.74
N SER A 275 1.69 -6.91 5.30
CA SER A 275 1.39 -5.60 4.72
C SER A 275 2.39 -4.56 5.24
N SER A 276 2.31 -3.30 4.79
CA SER A 276 3.25 -2.24 5.17
C SER A 276 3.08 -1.60 6.55
N GLN A 277 2.20 -2.13 7.40
CA GLN A 277 1.82 -1.42 8.64
C GLN A 277 2.95 -1.34 9.66
N TYR A 278 3.95 -2.23 9.58
CA TYR A 278 5.03 -2.34 10.57
C TYR A 278 6.41 -2.41 9.91
N ASP A 279 6.63 -1.70 8.80
CA ASP A 279 7.84 -1.81 7.95
C ASP A 279 9.17 -1.67 8.69
N GLU A 280 9.21 -0.92 9.78
CA GLU A 280 10.43 -0.78 10.59
C GLU A 280 10.82 -2.09 11.30
N PHE A 281 9.84 -2.95 11.57
CA PHE A 281 10.00 -4.16 12.39
C PHE A 281 9.71 -5.45 11.62
N ASP A 282 8.97 -5.37 10.51
CA ASP A 282 8.67 -6.47 9.61
C ASP A 282 9.82 -6.72 8.63
N SER A 283 10.06 -8.00 8.32
CA SER A 283 11.00 -8.40 7.27
C SER A 283 10.47 -9.63 6.57
N ASP A 284 10.44 -9.61 5.24
CA ASP A 284 9.86 -10.70 4.45
C ASP A 284 10.85 -11.18 3.39
N LEU A 285 11.54 -12.27 3.74
CA LEU A 285 12.53 -12.97 2.94
C LEU A 285 11.92 -14.18 2.21
N LYS A 286 10.65 -14.07 1.80
CA LYS A 286 9.85 -15.14 1.18
C LYS A 286 9.60 -16.31 2.12
N ASP A 287 10.58 -17.19 2.31
CA ASP A 287 10.43 -18.42 3.10
C ASP A 287 10.57 -18.16 4.59
N THR A 288 11.18 -17.03 4.97
CA THR A 288 11.24 -16.56 6.35
C THR A 288 10.61 -15.19 6.47
N ILE A 289 9.74 -15.03 7.45
CA ILE A 289 9.07 -13.76 7.76
C ILE A 289 9.37 -13.42 9.22
N ILE A 290 9.82 -12.19 9.45
CA ILE A 290 9.78 -11.55 10.76
C ILE A 290 8.53 -10.67 10.76
N TYR A 291 7.60 -10.97 11.66
CA TYR A 291 6.29 -10.35 11.71
C TYR A 291 6.05 -9.68 13.06
N CYS A 292 5.73 -8.41 13.06
CA CYS A 292 5.46 -7.60 14.23
C CYS A 292 4.11 -7.98 14.85
N GLY A 293 4.10 -8.14 16.17
CA GLY A 293 2.87 -8.29 16.95
C GLY A 293 1.99 -7.04 16.85
N ALA A 294 0.68 -7.24 16.90
CA ALA A 294 -0.26 -6.13 16.82
C ALA A 294 -0.06 -5.14 17.99
N GLY A 295 -0.06 -3.84 17.66
CA GLY A 295 0.11 -2.75 18.64
C GLY A 295 1.56 -2.38 18.95
N GLY A 296 2.55 -2.95 18.24
CA GLY A 296 3.97 -2.65 18.47
C GLY A 296 4.37 -1.20 18.17
N ASN A 297 3.80 -0.56 17.13
CA ASN A 297 4.17 0.79 16.72
C ASN A 297 3.82 1.88 17.75
N ASP A 298 2.69 1.72 18.44
CA ASP A 298 2.17 2.74 19.37
C ASP A 298 2.52 2.43 20.83
N ASN A 299 3.25 1.33 21.07
CA ASN A 299 3.63 0.95 22.43
C ASN A 299 4.63 1.94 23.01
N THR A 300 4.45 2.36 24.26
CA THR A 300 5.39 3.24 24.96
C THR A 300 6.06 2.54 26.15
N ASN A 301 5.65 1.31 26.48
CA ASN A 301 6.19 0.56 27.61
C ASN A 301 7.51 -0.12 27.21
N PRO A 302 8.64 0.23 27.85
CA PRO A 302 9.93 -0.36 27.51
C PRO A 302 10.12 -1.79 28.05
N ASP A 303 9.35 -2.21 29.05
CA ASP A 303 9.58 -3.48 29.73
C ASP A 303 8.62 -4.58 29.25
N GLN A 304 7.61 -4.21 28.47
CA GLN A 304 6.57 -5.13 28.03
C GLN A 304 6.04 -4.79 26.64
N ALA A 305 5.98 -5.80 25.77
CA ALA A 305 5.32 -5.70 24.48
C ALA A 305 3.80 -5.51 24.62
N ALA A 306 3.19 -4.84 23.64
CA ALA A 306 1.76 -4.66 23.56
C ALA A 306 1.01 -6.01 23.62
N GLN A 307 0.01 -6.09 24.50
CA GLN A 307 -0.82 -7.28 24.61
C GLN A 307 -1.95 -7.21 23.59
N SER A 308 -2.05 -8.24 22.76
CA SER A 308 -3.15 -8.38 21.81
C SER A 308 -3.60 -9.84 21.71
N ALA A 309 -4.86 -10.02 21.34
CA ALA A 309 -5.40 -11.35 21.05
C ALA A 309 -4.64 -12.02 19.89
N GLY A 310 -4.21 -11.24 18.89
CA GLY A 310 -3.43 -11.71 17.75
C GLY A 310 -2.05 -12.23 18.15
N SER A 311 -1.28 -11.42 18.89
CA SER A 311 0.04 -11.85 19.38
C SER A 311 -0.07 -13.08 20.29
N SER A 312 -1.11 -13.14 21.13
CA SER A 312 -1.39 -14.33 21.96
C SER A 312 -1.67 -15.58 21.12
N ALA A 313 -2.41 -15.44 20.01
CA ALA A 313 -2.66 -16.53 19.08
C ALA A 313 -1.40 -17.02 18.37
N LEU A 314 -0.48 -16.12 17.98
CA LEU A 314 0.82 -16.51 17.40
C LEU A 314 1.71 -17.22 18.42
N ARG A 315 1.75 -16.78 19.68
CA ARG A 315 2.42 -17.51 20.77
C ARG A 315 1.83 -18.91 20.97
N ALA A 316 0.50 -19.04 20.90
CA ALA A 316 -0.16 -20.33 20.98
C ALA A 316 0.20 -21.24 19.78
N SER A 317 0.23 -20.71 18.56
CA SER A 317 0.68 -21.46 17.38
C SER A 317 2.13 -21.90 17.49
N ARG A 318 3.03 -21.07 18.04
CA ARG A 318 4.42 -21.48 18.33
C ARG A 318 4.47 -22.67 19.28
N ARG A 319 3.73 -22.61 20.40
CA ARG A 319 3.72 -23.70 21.39
C ARG A 319 3.17 -25.01 20.83
N LYS A 320 2.15 -24.93 19.97
CA LYS A 320 1.46 -26.11 19.41
C LYS A 320 2.03 -26.60 18.08
N GLY A 321 2.89 -25.81 17.44
CA GLY A 321 3.38 -26.11 16.09
C GLY A 321 2.30 -26.01 15.01
N ASN A 322 1.27 -25.18 15.21
CA ASN A 322 0.19 -25.04 14.23
C ASN A 322 0.67 -24.34 12.96
N ASP A 323 0.13 -24.76 11.82
CA ASP A 323 0.33 -24.08 10.55
C ASP A 323 -0.52 -22.82 10.45
N VAL A 324 0.10 -21.75 9.98
CA VAL A 324 -0.47 -20.41 9.81
C VAL A 324 -0.48 -20.08 8.32
N ARG A 325 -1.66 -19.80 7.76
CA ARG A 325 -1.77 -19.31 6.39
C ARG A 325 -1.19 -17.90 6.27
N VAL A 326 -0.35 -17.66 5.28
CA VAL A 326 0.20 -16.33 4.98
C VAL A 326 -0.46 -15.76 3.74
N LEU A 327 -1.03 -14.57 3.88
CA LEU A 327 -1.46 -13.75 2.75
C LEU A 327 -0.56 -12.52 2.63
N ARG A 328 -0.02 -12.26 1.44
CA ARG A 328 0.73 -11.03 1.15
C ARG A 328 -0.16 -10.03 0.44
N THR A 329 -0.13 -8.77 0.85
CA THR A 329 -0.83 -7.67 0.17
C THR A 329 0.11 -6.95 -0.79
N ALA A 330 -0.47 -6.32 -1.83
CA ALA A 330 0.27 -5.45 -2.73
C ALA A 330 0.87 -4.19 -2.07
N THR A 331 0.44 -3.89 -0.83
CA THR A 331 0.99 -2.80 -0.03
C THR A 331 2.25 -3.21 0.72
N GLY A 332 2.57 -4.49 0.86
CA GLY A 332 3.81 -4.90 1.54
C GLY A 332 5.07 -4.50 0.77
N HIS A 333 6.20 -4.48 1.47
CA HIS A 333 7.49 -4.04 0.93
C HIS A 333 8.43 -5.19 0.53
N SER A 334 7.93 -6.43 0.46
CA SER A 334 8.70 -7.57 -0.03
C SER A 334 8.76 -7.61 -1.55
N VAL A 335 9.84 -8.17 -2.11
CA VAL A 335 9.91 -8.56 -3.54
C VAL A 335 8.82 -9.58 -3.94
N CYS A 336 8.21 -10.25 -2.97
CA CYS A 336 7.24 -11.31 -3.20
C CYS A 336 5.78 -10.84 -3.14
N VAL A 337 5.50 -9.53 -3.07
CA VAL A 337 4.11 -9.06 -3.00
C VAL A 337 3.37 -9.19 -4.34
N PRO A 338 2.05 -9.42 -4.35
CA PRO A 338 1.28 -9.34 -5.58
C PRO A 338 1.21 -7.90 -6.11
N SER A 339 1.00 -7.70 -7.41
CA SER A 339 0.92 -6.36 -8.01
C SER A 339 -0.33 -5.55 -7.59
N VAL A 340 -1.41 -6.23 -7.21
CA VAL A 340 -2.65 -5.66 -6.64
C VAL A 340 -3.28 -6.69 -5.69
N GLY A 341 -4.18 -6.28 -4.80
CA GLY A 341 -4.96 -7.19 -3.96
C GLY A 341 -4.13 -7.98 -2.94
N LEU A 342 -4.55 -9.23 -2.67
CA LEU A 342 -3.92 -10.16 -1.73
C LEU A 342 -3.68 -11.51 -2.39
N ARG A 343 -2.59 -12.19 -2.05
CA ARG A 343 -2.28 -13.53 -2.52
C ARG A 343 -1.98 -14.47 -1.36
N TYR A 344 -2.53 -15.67 -1.40
CA TYR A 344 -2.20 -16.73 -0.46
C TYR A 344 -0.91 -17.43 -0.89
N ASP A 345 0.10 -17.40 -0.02
CA ASP A 345 1.47 -17.87 -0.34
C ASP A 345 1.88 -19.11 0.46
N GLY A 346 0.91 -19.74 1.13
CA GLY A 346 1.08 -21.04 1.75
C GLY A 346 1.09 -21.02 3.27
N LEU A 347 1.54 -22.13 3.84
CA LEU A 347 1.60 -22.40 5.27
C LEU A 347 2.99 -22.12 5.83
N TYR A 348 3.00 -21.45 6.96
CA TYR A 348 4.20 -21.13 7.73
C TYR A 348 4.01 -21.60 9.17
N ARG A 349 5.11 -21.82 9.88
CA ARG A 349 5.10 -22.13 11.30
C ARG A 349 5.87 -21.06 12.06
N VAL A 350 5.32 -20.66 13.21
CA VAL A 350 6.01 -19.75 14.12
C VAL A 350 7.11 -20.53 14.84
N VAL A 351 8.36 -20.21 14.56
CA VAL A 351 9.54 -20.90 15.11
C VAL A 351 10.24 -20.09 16.22
N GLY A 352 10.02 -18.78 16.27
CA GLY A 352 10.67 -17.90 17.23
C GLY A 352 9.83 -16.69 17.61
N VAL A 353 10.16 -16.11 18.76
CA VAL A 353 9.68 -14.80 19.23
C VAL A 353 10.91 -14.00 19.65
N ASP A 354 10.97 -12.73 19.24
CA ASP A 354 12.00 -11.77 19.60
C ASP A 354 11.33 -10.49 20.11
N ASP A 355 11.71 -10.06 21.31
CA ASP A 355 11.21 -8.87 22.01
C ASP A 355 12.33 -7.88 22.34
N THR A 356 13.50 -8.03 21.70
CA THR A 356 14.68 -7.19 21.95
C THR A 356 14.61 -5.81 21.29
N LYS A 357 13.66 -5.61 20.37
CA LYS A 357 13.51 -4.35 19.63
C LYS A 357 12.61 -3.36 20.36
N ARG A 358 12.89 -2.09 20.11
CA ARG A 358 12.12 -0.95 20.59
C ARG A 358 11.70 -0.10 19.41
N ASN A 359 10.53 0.49 19.51
CA ASN A 359 10.07 1.47 18.54
C ASN A 359 10.64 2.87 18.82
N SER A 360 10.30 3.83 17.97
CA SER A 360 10.72 5.23 18.10
C SER A 360 10.24 5.90 19.40
N TYR A 361 9.20 5.38 20.04
CA TYR A 361 8.72 5.82 21.36
C TYR A 361 9.41 5.11 22.55
N GLY A 362 10.36 4.21 22.28
CA GLY A 362 11.08 3.43 23.29
C GLY A 362 10.35 2.19 23.79
N GLY A 363 9.11 1.96 23.32
CA GLY A 363 8.30 0.81 23.71
C GLY A 363 8.78 -0.48 23.06
N MET A 364 8.67 -1.59 23.80
CA MET A 364 9.08 -2.91 23.34
C MET A 364 8.20 -3.40 22.20
N VAL A 365 8.83 -3.96 21.16
CA VAL A 365 8.17 -4.55 20.00
C VAL A 365 8.41 -6.05 20.00
N GLU A 366 7.33 -6.82 20.11
CA GLU A 366 7.40 -8.27 19.93
C GLU A 366 7.30 -8.62 18.45
N ARG A 367 8.20 -9.50 18.00
CA ARG A 367 8.31 -9.99 16.64
C ARG A 367 8.30 -11.50 16.61
N PHE A 368 7.68 -12.07 15.59
CA PHE A 368 7.53 -13.50 15.40
C PHE A 368 8.33 -13.93 14.18
N LYS A 369 9.18 -14.94 14.33
CA LYS A 369 9.85 -15.59 13.18
C LYS A 369 8.96 -16.70 12.67
N LEU A 370 8.50 -16.58 11.44
CA LEU A 370 7.73 -17.60 10.73
C LEU A 370 8.58 -18.20 9.61
N VAL A 371 8.54 -19.54 9.48
CA VAL A 371 9.24 -20.27 8.42
C VAL A 371 8.25 -21.09 7.62
N ARG A 372 8.37 -20.99 6.30
CA ARG A 372 7.52 -21.68 5.33
C ARG A 372 7.69 -23.20 5.46
N GLN A 373 6.59 -23.94 5.40
CA GLN A 373 6.65 -25.41 5.41
C GLN A 373 7.28 -25.94 4.10
N PRO A 374 8.16 -26.96 4.16
CA PRO A 374 8.93 -27.44 3.00
C PRO A 374 8.13 -28.24 1.97
N ASP A 375 6.98 -28.83 2.33
CA ASP A 375 6.24 -29.79 1.50
C ASP A 375 4.98 -29.21 0.83
N GLN A 376 5.07 -27.99 0.32
CA GLN A 376 3.99 -27.33 -0.39
C GLN A 376 4.50 -26.73 -1.71
N PRO A 377 3.62 -26.52 -2.71
CA PRO A 377 4.03 -25.89 -3.96
C PRO A 377 4.79 -24.58 -3.74
N LYS A 378 5.70 -24.22 -4.64
CA LYS A 378 6.39 -22.92 -4.59
C LYS A 378 5.38 -21.77 -4.59
N ILE A 379 5.80 -20.62 -4.07
CA ILE A 379 4.98 -19.41 -4.15
C ILE A 379 4.77 -19.08 -5.62
N ASP A 380 3.50 -18.98 -6.05
CA ASP A 380 3.17 -18.61 -7.43
C ASP A 380 3.14 -17.08 -7.56
N GLU A 381 4.32 -16.53 -7.80
CA GLU A 381 4.53 -15.09 -8.00
C GLU A 381 3.93 -14.58 -9.33
N SER A 382 3.44 -15.47 -10.21
CA SER A 382 2.77 -15.07 -11.47
C SER A 382 1.36 -14.51 -11.26
N ARG A 383 0.83 -14.64 -10.03
CA ARG A 383 -0.51 -14.21 -9.63
C ARG A 383 -0.43 -12.86 -8.90
N PRO A 384 -1.32 -11.89 -9.19
CA PRO A 384 -2.40 -11.97 -10.16
C PRO A 384 -1.91 -11.95 -11.62
N THR A 385 -2.59 -12.72 -12.45
CA THR A 385 -2.38 -12.74 -13.90
C THR A 385 -2.78 -11.41 -14.54
N SER A 386 -2.33 -11.15 -15.77
CA SER A 386 -2.77 -9.97 -16.53
C SER A 386 -4.29 -9.91 -16.77
N ARG A 387 -4.98 -11.07 -16.79
CA ARG A 387 -6.45 -11.12 -16.87
C ARG A 387 -7.08 -10.63 -15.57
N GLU A 388 -6.59 -11.09 -14.43
CA GLU A 388 -7.10 -10.70 -13.12
C GLU A 388 -6.85 -9.23 -12.82
N VAL A 389 -5.68 -8.69 -13.18
CA VAL A 389 -5.41 -7.25 -13.07
C VAL A 389 -6.38 -6.44 -13.93
N ARG A 390 -6.69 -6.90 -15.16
CA ARG A 390 -7.71 -6.26 -16.00
C ARG A 390 -9.08 -6.29 -15.34
N GLN A 391 -9.50 -7.45 -14.81
CA GLN A 391 -10.77 -7.59 -14.09
C GLN A 391 -10.82 -6.72 -12.82
N TYR A 392 -9.72 -6.63 -12.07
CA TYR A 392 -9.59 -5.76 -10.89
C TYR A 392 -9.86 -4.31 -11.25
N ASN A 393 -9.25 -3.82 -12.33
CA ASN A 393 -9.46 -2.46 -12.83
C ASN A 393 -10.91 -2.19 -13.29
N MET A 394 -11.66 -3.23 -13.68
CA MET A 394 -13.07 -3.12 -14.06
C MET A 394 -14.01 -3.02 -12.85
N ILE A 395 -13.59 -3.39 -11.64
CA ILE A 395 -14.42 -3.30 -10.42
C ILE A 395 -14.93 -1.87 -10.22
N GLY A 396 -14.07 -0.86 -10.42
CA GLY A 396 -14.43 0.56 -10.31
C GLY A 396 -15.42 1.04 -11.37
N GLN A 397 -15.51 0.33 -12.50
CA GLN A 397 -16.36 0.66 -13.66
C GLN A 397 -17.69 -0.10 -13.65
N THR A 398 -17.97 -0.88 -12.60
CA THR A 398 -19.17 -1.74 -12.51
C THR A 398 -20.46 -0.94 -12.69
N THR A 399 -21.22 -1.27 -13.73
CA THR A 399 -22.59 -0.81 -13.90
C THR A 399 -23.54 -1.75 -13.17
N LEU A 400 -24.50 -1.22 -12.41
CA LEU A 400 -25.48 -2.03 -11.67
C LEU A 400 -26.67 -2.48 -12.55
N ARG A 401 -26.52 -2.44 -13.87
CA ARG A 401 -27.57 -2.85 -14.81
C ARG A 401 -27.79 -4.36 -14.66
N GLY A 402 -29.05 -4.77 -14.48
CA GLY A 402 -29.43 -6.17 -14.29
C GLY A 402 -29.21 -6.70 -12.88
N TRP A 403 -28.65 -5.91 -11.96
CA TRP A 403 -28.50 -6.30 -10.56
C TRP A 403 -29.85 -6.20 -9.83
N THR A 404 -30.12 -7.13 -8.93
CA THR A 404 -31.35 -7.07 -8.11
C THR A 404 -31.16 -6.03 -7.00
N ALA A 405 -32.03 -5.03 -6.95
CA ALA A 405 -32.02 -3.99 -5.91
C ALA A 405 -33.06 -4.31 -4.81
N THR A 406 -32.62 -4.35 -3.56
CA THR A 406 -33.49 -4.54 -2.37
C THR A 406 -33.26 -3.37 -1.41
N ARG A 407 -34.33 -2.71 -0.96
CA ARG A 407 -34.23 -1.66 0.08
C ARG A 407 -34.02 -2.33 1.43
N GLU A 408 -33.09 -1.80 2.20
CA GLU A 408 -32.77 -2.21 3.58
C GLU A 408 -33.37 -1.22 4.58
#